data_AF-A0A2M7DCU9-F1
#
_entry.id   AF-A0A2M7DCU9-F1
#
_cell.length_a   1.000
_cell.length_b   1.000
_cell.length_c   1.000
_cell.angle_alpha   90.00
_cell.angle_beta   90.00
_cell.angle_gamma   90.00
#
_symmetry.space_group_name_H-M   'P 1'
#
loop_
_entity.id
_entity.type
_entity.pdbx_description
1 polymer ?
#
loop_
_entity_poly.entity_id
_entity_poly.type
_entity_poly.pdbx_seq_one_letter_code
_entity_poly.pdbx_strand_id
1 'polypeptide(L)' 'MNQELIQYLQQQIRTTDERLKRFTHSIEGKKYPNRFMFVKLRQYINDFLSKKPGNKMVIIPGFRGVGKTTLMAQVCVE' A
#
# COMPACT_ATOMS: atom_id res chain seq x y z
N MET A 1 4.32 -22.94 19.64
CA MET A 1 4.01 -21.80 18.76
C MET A 1 2.91 -21.00 19.45
N ASN A 2 3.07 -19.68 19.62
CA ASN A 2 2.13 -18.86 20.39
C ASN A 2 0.78 -18.75 19.66
N GLN A 3 -0.28 -19.41 20.17
CA GLN A 3 -1.59 -19.45 19.52
C GLN A 3 -2.24 -18.07 19.40
N GLU A 4 -2.04 -17.18 20.37
CA GLU A 4 -2.55 -15.82 20.32
C GLU A 4 -1.91 -15.02 19.18
N LEU A 5 -0.59 -15.19 18.98
CA LEU A 5 0.12 -14.56 17.87
C LEU A 5 -0.42 -15.06 16.52
N ILE A 6 -0.67 -16.36 16.39
CA ILE A 6 -1.25 -16.93 15.16
C ILE A 6 -2.63 -16.32 14.89
N GLN A 7 -3.51 -16.28 15.89
CA GLN A 7 -4.85 -15.70 15.78
C GLN A 7 -4.79 -14.21 15.41
N TYR A 8 -3.88 -13.45 16.02
CA TYR A 8 -3.65 -12.05 15.69
C TYR A 8 -3.24 -11.87 14.23
N LEU A 9 -2.24 -12.64 13.77
CA LEU A 9 -1.75 -12.55 12.38
C LEU A 9 -2.84 -12.96 11.38
N GLN A 10 -3.59 -14.02 11.66
CA GLN A 10 -4.72 -14.45 10.84
C GLN A 10 -5.78 -13.34 10.75
N GLN A 11 -6.10 -12.67 11.86
CA GLN A 11 -7.03 -11.55 11.87
C GLN A 11 -6.51 -10.35 11.06
N GLN A 12 -5.22 -10.02 11.15
CA GLN A 12 -4.62 -8.95 10.35
C GLN A 12 -4.71 -9.26 8.86
N ILE A 13 -4.33 -10.49 8.46
CA ILE A 13 -4.40 -10.93 7.06
C ILE A 13 -5.86 -10.86 6.57
N ARG A 14 -6.80 -11.40 7.33
CA ARG A 14 -8.24 -11.40 6.98
C ARG A 14 -8.82 -10.01 6.76
N THR A 15 -8.37 -9.01 7.51
CA THR A 15 -8.90 -7.64 7.46
C THR A 15 -8.12 -6.70 6.53
N THR A 16 -7.03 -7.18 5.92
CA THR A 16 -6.13 -6.33 5.14
C THR A 16 -6.83 -5.71 3.93
N ASP A 17 -7.59 -6.49 3.17
CA ASP A 17 -8.27 -6.00 1.96
C ASP A 17 -9.30 -4.90 2.26
N GLU A 18 -10.10 -5.08 3.32
CA GLU A 18 -11.06 -4.07 3.75
C GLU A 18 -10.34 -2.79 4.22
N ARG A 19 -9.23 -2.95 4.96
CA ARG A 19 -8.42 -1.82 5.42
C ARG A 19 -7.80 -1.06 4.25
N LEU A 20 -7.32 -1.75 3.23
CA LEU A 20 -6.78 -1.15 2.01
C LEU A 20 -7.87 -0.42 1.21
N LYS A 21 -9.09 -0.97 1.13
CA LYS A 21 -10.23 -0.28 0.50
C LYS A 21 -10.53 1.06 1.17
N ARG A 22 -10.50 1.14 2.51
CA ARG A 22 -10.70 2.39 3.27
C ARG A 22 -9.67 3.48 2.93
N PHE A 23 -8.46 3.11 2.50
CA PHE A 23 -7.44 4.08 2.09
C PHE A 23 -7.51 4.47 0.62
N THR A 24 -8.14 3.64 -0.22
CA THR A 24 -8.11 3.76 -1.70
C THR A 24 -9.45 4.15 -2.30
N HIS A 25 -10.54 4.08 -1.53
CA HIS A 25 -11.90 4.40 -1.97
C HIS A 25 -12.58 5.41 -1.04
N SER A 26 -13.54 6.15 -1.57
CA SER A 26 -14.45 6.99 -0.82
C SER A 26 -15.47 6.16 -0.06
N ILE A 27 -16.24 6.83 0.82
CA ILE A 27 -17.34 6.21 1.57
C ILE A 27 -18.42 5.64 0.62
N GLU A 28 -18.61 6.26 -0.54
CA GLU A 28 -19.51 5.79 -1.61
C GLU A 28 -18.93 4.60 -2.41
N GLY A 29 -17.74 4.14 -2.07
CA GLY A 29 -17.05 3.06 -2.78
C GLY A 29 -16.38 3.48 -4.09
N LYS A 30 -16.26 4.79 -4.37
CA LYS A 30 -15.54 5.28 -5.56
C LYS A 30 -14.05 5.29 -5.32
N LYS A 31 -13.28 4.72 -6.23
CA LYS A 31 -11.81 4.70 -6.15
C LYS A 31 -11.24 6.12 -6.25
N TYR A 32 -10.25 6.43 -5.41
CA TYR A 32 -9.53 7.70 -5.50
C TYR A 32 -8.68 7.76 -6.78
N PRO A 33 -8.54 8.95 -7.40
CA PRO A 33 -7.71 9.11 -8.58
C PRO A 33 -6.23 8.83 -8.26
N ASN A 34 -5.53 8.26 -9.25
CA ASN A 34 -4.09 8.05 -9.15
C ASN A 34 -3.34 9.34 -9.49
N ARG A 35 -2.30 9.63 -8.71
CA ARG A 35 -1.40 10.77 -8.96
C ARG A 35 -0.17 10.31 -9.72
N PHE A 36 0.57 11.24 -10.34
CA PHE A 36 1.84 10.93 -11.00
C PHE A 36 2.81 10.10 -10.11
N MET A 37 2.85 10.40 -8.81
CA MET A 37 3.69 9.69 -7.85
C MET A 37 3.36 8.19 -7.74
N PHE A 38 2.10 7.79 -7.92
CA PHE A 38 1.70 6.38 -7.94
C PHE A 38 2.42 5.63 -9.07
N VAL A 39 2.50 6.21 -10.28
CA VAL A 39 3.17 5.58 -11.43
C VAL A 39 4.65 5.33 -11.14
N LYS A 40 5.34 6.32 -10.53
CA LYS A 40 6.75 6.20 -10.15
C LYS A 40 6.97 5.15 -9.05
N LEU A 41 6.11 5.13 -8.03
CA LEU A 41 6.20 4.14 -6.96
C LEU A 41 5.98 2.72 -7.49
N ARG A 42 4.97 2.53 -8.34
CA ARG A 42 4.70 1.24 -8.99
C ARG A 42 5.88 0.76 -9.83
N GLN A 43 6.53 1.68 -10.55
CA GLN A 43 7.76 1.36 -11.29
C GLN A 43 8.87 0.86 -10.37
N TYR A 44 9.17 1.58 -9.28
CA TYR A 44 10.22 1.14 -8.33
C TYR A 44 9.93 -0.21 -7.70
N ILE A 45 8.67 -0.46 -7.33
CA ILE A 45 8.25 -1.76 -6.78
C ILE A 45 8.42 -2.87 -7.81
N ASN A 46 7.97 -2.66 -9.05
CA ASN A 46 8.09 -3.65 -10.11
C ASN A 46 9.55 -3.94 -10.48
N ASP A 47 10.39 -2.90 -10.55
CA ASP A 47 11.81 -3.08 -10.82
C ASP A 47 12.49 -3.86 -9.68
N PHE A 48 12.13 -3.61 -8.42
CA PHE A 48 12.59 -4.38 -7.27
C PHE A 48 12.15 -5.86 -7.34
N LEU A 49 10.86 -6.12 -7.60
CA LEU A 49 10.31 -7.47 -7.69
C LEU A 49 10.89 -8.26 -8.86
N SER A 50 11.19 -7.59 -9.98
CA SER A 50 11.82 -8.21 -11.16
C SER A 50 13.31 -8.53 -11.00
N LYS A 51 13.87 -8.38 -9.79
CA LYS A 51 15.28 -8.65 -9.45
C LYS A 51 16.27 -7.86 -10.32
N LYS A 52 15.84 -6.74 -10.92
CA LYS A 52 16.76 -5.84 -11.60
C LYS A 52 17.63 -5.14 -10.54
N PRO A 53 18.91 -4.85 -10.85
CA PRO A 53 19.70 -3.96 -10.02
C PRO A 53 18.97 -2.60 -9.93
N GLY A 54 18.60 -2.19 -8.73
CA GLY A 54 17.71 -1.04 -8.52
C GLY A 54 17.55 -0.63 -7.05
N ASN A 55 16.74 0.41 -6.83
CA ASN A 55 16.54 1.02 -5.51
C ASN A 55 15.81 0.05 -4.56
N LYS A 56 16.49 -0.37 -3.48
CA LYS A 56 15.90 -1.21 -2.42
C LYS A 56 15.16 -0.42 -1.34
N MET A 57 15.31 0.90 -1.36
CA MET A 57 14.70 1.81 -0.41
C MET A 57 14.10 2.99 -1.17
N VAL A 58 12.84 3.29 -0.89
CA VAL A 58 12.11 4.42 -1.48
C VAL A 58 11.60 5.30 -0.35
N ILE A 59 11.96 6.58 -0.40
CA ILE A 59 11.52 7.58 0.58
C ILE A 59 10.42 8.44 -0.06
N ILE A 60 9.29 8.57 0.64
CA ILE A 60 8.17 9.42 0.22
C ILE A 60 8.05 10.58 1.22
N PRO A 61 8.69 11.73 0.96
CA PRO A 61 8.57 12.90 1.82
C PRO A 61 7.20 13.56 1.64
N GLY A 62 6.75 14.31 2.66
CA GLY A 62 5.57 15.18 2.56
C GLY A 62 4.89 15.46 3.90
N PHE A 63 4.04 16.48 3.94
CA PHE A 63 3.31 16.87 5.15
C PHE A 63 2.27 15.82 5.60
N ARG A 64 1.81 15.93 6.85
CA ARG A 64 0.69 15.11 7.35
C ARG A 64 -0.57 15.40 6.52
N GLY A 65 -1.35 14.37 6.21
CA GLY A 65 -2.62 14.52 5.49
C GLY A 65 -2.54 14.58 3.96
N VAL A 66 -1.34 14.70 3.36
CA VAL A 66 -1.21 14.82 1.89
C VAL A 66 -1.52 13.53 1.11
N GLY A 67 -1.83 12.42 1.79
CA GLY A 67 -2.19 11.14 1.16
C GLY A 67 -1.04 10.17 0.91
N LYS A 68 0.08 10.27 1.64
CA LYS A 68 1.21 9.32 1.52
C LYS A 68 0.77 7.87 1.79
N THR A 69 0.01 7.64 2.85
CA THR A 69 -0.53 6.32 3.18
C THR A 69 -1.51 5.82 2.12
N THR A 70 -2.34 6.71 1.56
CA THR A 70 -3.23 6.38 0.44
C THR A 70 -2.46 5.94 -0.80
N LEU A 71 -1.39 6.66 -1.17
CA LEU A 71 -0.53 6.28 -2.30
C LEU A 71 0.11 4.90 -2.08
N MET A 72 0.59 4.62 -0.85
CA MET A 72 1.14 3.30 -0.49
C MET A 72 0.07 2.20 -0.55
N ALA A 73 -1.16 2.48 -0.14
CA ALA A 73 -2.25 1.51 -0.23
C ALA A 73 -2.65 1.25 -1.69
N GLN A 74 -2.69 2.29 -2.54
CA GLN A 74 -3.00 2.16 -3.96
C GLN A 74 -2.01 1.22 -4.67
N VAL A 75 -0.69 1.37 -4.44
CA VAL A 75 0.32 0.50 -5.07
C VAL A 75 0.29 -0.97 -4.59
N CYS A 76 -0.32 -1.25 -3.43
CA CYS A 76 -0.48 -2.62 -2.95
C CYS A 76 -1.73 -3.32 -3.51
N VAL A 77 -2.76 -2.55 -3.91
CA VAL A 77 -4.03 -3.08 -4.42
C VAL A 77 -4.04 -3.20 -5.95
N GLU A 78 -3.22 -2.40 -6.65
CA GLU A 78 -3.23 -2.23 -8.12
C GLU A 78 -2.01 -2.81 -8.85
#